data_AF-A0A1G9VGT8-F1
#
_entry.id   AF-A0A1G9VGT8-F1
#
_cell.length_a   1.000
_cell.length_b   1.000
_cell.length_c   1.000
_cell.angle_alpha   90.00
_cell.angle_beta   90.00
_cell.angle_gamma   90.00
#
_symmetry.space_group_name_H-M   'P 1'
#
loop_
_entity.id
_entity.type
_entity.pdbx_description
1 polymer ?
#
loop_
_entity_poly.entity_id
_entity_poly.type
_entity_poly.pdbx_seq_one_letter_code
_entity_poly.pdbx_strand_id
1 'polypeptide(L)'
;MGVHDFLALYDGYPDARHQLCGAHLIRELTAAAEDHPDERWPLQVRWALAELNKQAKKATEQGLADIAPERALVYLESFHHGVAVGLSLHPRAPGRKQSPTRNLLERLRHRSADVLRFADLPGLVPFTDNTGERALRPVKAQVKISGCHQSETGAVAWLAVRSYLDSARKHGLNALDAIRRALTGHLWMPPIVLTD
;
A
#
# COMPACT_ATOMS: atom_id res chain seq x y z
N MET A 1 4.23 -3.68 -10.64
CA MET A 1 4.64 -3.23 -9.29
C MET A 1 3.37 -2.99 -8.48
N GLY A 2 3.25 -3.55 -7.28
CA GLY A 2 2.01 -3.48 -6.48
C GLY A 2 2.25 -2.97 -5.06
N VAL A 3 1.34 -2.12 -4.56
CA VAL A 3 1.28 -1.76 -3.14
C VAL A 3 0.28 -2.69 -2.46
N HIS A 4 0.67 -3.39 -1.40
CA HIS A 4 -0.22 -4.39 -0.78
C HIS A 4 -0.11 -4.47 0.75
N ASP A 5 -1.09 -5.13 1.36
CA ASP A 5 -1.31 -5.26 2.81
C ASP A 5 -0.61 -6.49 3.44
N PHE A 6 0.47 -6.97 2.82
CA PHE A 6 1.28 -8.10 3.30
C PHE A 6 0.54 -9.46 3.37
N LEU A 7 -0.56 -9.64 2.63
CA LEU A 7 -1.11 -10.98 2.45
C LEU A 7 -0.08 -11.90 1.75
N ALA A 8 0.24 -13.05 2.35
CA ALA A 8 1.26 -14.00 1.86
C ALA A 8 1.05 -14.46 0.40
N LEU A 9 -0.18 -14.32 -0.12
CA LEU A 9 -0.52 -14.57 -1.51
C LEU A 9 0.32 -13.74 -2.51
N TYR A 10 0.73 -12.52 -2.11
CA TYR A 10 1.49 -11.63 -2.99
C TYR A 10 2.97 -12.03 -3.13
N ASP A 11 3.52 -12.79 -2.18
CA ASP A 11 4.90 -13.27 -2.24
C ASP A 11 5.09 -14.36 -3.33
N GLY A 12 3.99 -14.88 -3.90
CA GLY A 12 3.98 -15.82 -5.03
C GLY A 12 4.26 -15.19 -6.41
N TYR A 13 4.47 -13.86 -6.48
CA TYR A 13 4.80 -13.15 -7.72
C TYR A 13 6.26 -12.64 -7.67
N PRO A 14 7.26 -13.49 -7.95
CA PRO A 14 8.68 -13.17 -7.77
C PRO A 14 9.18 -12.06 -8.70
N ASP A 15 8.61 -11.94 -9.90
CA ASP A 15 8.98 -10.90 -10.88
C ASP A 15 8.34 -9.54 -10.59
N ALA A 16 7.43 -9.46 -9.62
CA ALA A 16 6.81 -8.22 -9.22
C ALA A 16 7.69 -7.45 -8.23
N ARG A 17 7.96 -6.17 -8.53
CA ARG A 17 8.46 -5.23 -7.51
C ARG A 17 7.32 -4.92 -6.52
N HIS A 18 7.61 -5.04 -5.23
CA HIS A 18 6.63 -4.89 -4.15
C HIS A 18 6.82 -3.58 -3.38
N GLN A 19 5.72 -2.95 -2.99
CA GLN A 19 5.68 -1.92 -1.97
C GLN A 19 4.74 -2.39 -0.86
N LEU A 20 5.19 -2.34 0.39
CA LEU A 20 4.31 -2.59 1.52
C LEU A 20 3.50 -1.34 1.82
N CYS A 21 2.18 -1.50 1.95
CA CYS A 21 1.29 -0.37 2.17
C CYS A 21 1.61 0.34 3.48
N GLY A 22 2.04 1.60 3.37
CA GLY A 22 2.36 2.46 4.50
C GLY A 22 1.22 2.58 5.49
N ALA A 23 -0.04 2.64 5.04
CA ALA A 23 -1.19 2.74 5.96
C ALA A 23 -1.29 1.54 6.92
N HIS A 24 -0.96 0.33 6.47
CA HIS A 24 -0.92 -0.86 7.33
C HIS A 24 0.27 -0.80 8.30
N LEU A 25 1.45 -0.41 7.80
CA LEU A 25 2.63 -0.22 8.65
C LEU A 25 2.38 0.82 9.74
N ILE A 26 1.74 1.94 9.43
CA ILE A 26 1.41 2.99 10.41
C ILE A 26 0.44 2.47 11.48
N ARG A 27 -0.55 1.64 11.11
CA ARG A 27 -1.46 1.00 12.08
C ARG A 27 -0.72 0.02 13.00
N GLU A 28 0.11 -0.86 12.44
CA GLU A 28 0.93 -1.80 13.23
C GLU A 28 1.92 -1.07 14.16
N LEU A 29 2.56 -0.01 13.68
CA LEU A 29 3.44 0.83 14.50
C LEU A 29 2.69 1.59 15.60
N THR A 30 1.42 1.93 15.36
CA THR A 30 0.58 2.60 16.37
C THR A 30 0.14 1.60 17.43
N ALA A 31 -0.29 0.40 17.05
CA ALA A 31 -0.55 -0.69 17.98
C ALA A 31 0.69 -1.03 18.82
N ALA A 32 1.88 -1.08 18.21
CA ALA A 32 3.13 -1.30 18.96
C ALA A 32 3.43 -0.16 19.95
N ALA A 33 3.11 1.10 19.62
CA ALA A 33 3.25 2.22 20.56
C ALA A 33 2.24 2.17 21.72
N GLU A 34 1.03 1.65 21.46
CA GLU A 34 -0.01 1.45 22.47
C GLU A 34 0.32 0.29 23.41
N ASP A 35 0.83 -0.82 22.86
CA ASP A 35 1.25 -1.99 23.62
C ASP A 35 2.50 -1.73 24.48
N HIS A 36 3.40 -0.86 24.00
CA HIS A 36 4.71 -0.57 24.62
C HIS A 36 4.91 0.95 24.80
N PRO A 37 4.16 1.63 25.69
CA PRO A 37 4.12 3.10 25.77
C PRO A 37 5.44 3.76 26.20
N ASP A 38 6.30 3.03 26.91
CA ASP A 38 7.62 3.52 27.34
C ASP A 38 8.69 3.42 26.24
N GLU A 39 8.38 2.74 25.13
CA GLU A 39 9.29 2.52 24.02
C GLU A 39 9.12 3.58 22.92
N ARG A 40 10.20 4.27 22.57
CA ARG A 40 10.16 5.37 21.58
C ARG A 40 10.26 4.91 20.13
N TRP A 41 10.80 3.72 19.90
CA TRP A 41 11.11 3.25 18.54
C TRP A 41 9.88 3.18 17.60
N PRO A 42 8.64 2.82 18.03
CA PRO A 42 7.52 2.75 17.10
C PRO A 42 7.17 4.14 16.55
N LEU A 43 7.18 5.14 17.43
CA LEU A 43 6.93 6.54 17.07
C LEU A 43 8.05 7.11 16.19
N GLN A 44 9.31 6.75 16.48
CA GLN A 44 10.46 7.14 15.68
C GLN A 44 10.37 6.60 14.24
N VAL A 45 10.07 5.30 14.08
CA VAL A 45 9.91 4.68 12.75
C VAL A 45 8.71 5.29 12.03
N ARG A 46 7.60 5.52 12.73
CA ARG A 46 6.41 6.16 12.17
C ARG A 46 6.70 7.58 11.66
N TRP A 47 7.45 8.36 12.43
CA TRP A 47 7.89 9.70 12.04
C TRP A 47 8.78 9.67 10.81
N ALA A 48 9.78 8.78 10.78
CA ALA A 48 10.67 8.63 9.63
C ALA A 48 9.92 8.31 8.33
N LEU A 49 8.97 7.35 8.37
CA LEU A 49 8.14 7.02 7.22
C LEU A 49 7.26 8.20 6.75
N ALA A 50 6.70 8.96 7.70
CA ALA A 50 5.87 10.12 7.38
C ALA A 50 6.68 11.24 6.71
N GLU A 51 7.88 11.54 7.22
CA GLU A 51 8.74 12.56 6.64
C GLU A 51 9.32 12.13 5.28
N LEU A 52 9.72 10.87 5.11
CA LEU A 52 10.10 10.35 3.79
C LEU A 52 8.97 10.50 2.77
N ASN A 53 7.73 10.20 3.15
CA ASN A 53 6.58 10.34 2.26
C ASN A 53 6.31 11.80 1.90
N LYS A 54 6.51 12.71 2.84
CA LYS A 54 6.44 14.15 2.58
C LYS A 54 7.53 14.61 1.62
N GLN A 55 8.76 14.12 1.77
CA GLN A 55 9.84 14.45 0.83
C GLN A 55 9.59 13.86 -0.56
N ALA A 56 9.10 12.62 -0.67
CA ALA A 56 8.72 12.00 -1.93
C ALA A 56 7.63 12.81 -2.67
N LYS A 57 6.61 13.28 -1.94
CA LYS A 57 5.58 14.16 -2.50
C LYS A 57 6.15 15.48 -2.99
N LYS A 58 7.02 16.12 -2.20
CA LYS A 58 7.69 17.37 -2.62
C LYS A 58 8.54 17.18 -3.87
N ALA A 59 9.32 16.10 -3.95
CA ALA A 59 10.10 15.77 -5.15
C ALA A 59 9.17 15.62 -6.36
N THR A 60 8.06 14.89 -6.22
CA THR A 60 7.05 14.72 -7.28
C THR A 60 6.46 16.06 -7.72
N GLU A 61 6.05 16.90 -6.78
CA GLU A 61 5.48 18.24 -7.02
C GLU A 61 6.47 19.17 -7.73
N GLN A 62 7.77 18.99 -7.50
CA GLN A 62 8.86 19.74 -8.12
C GLN A 62 9.33 19.14 -9.46
N GLY A 63 8.73 18.02 -9.90
CA GLY A 63 9.16 17.30 -11.10
C GLY A 63 10.53 16.66 -10.98
N LEU A 64 11.00 16.41 -9.75
CA LEU A 64 12.26 15.73 -9.47
C LEU A 64 12.05 14.22 -9.49
N ALA A 65 13.02 13.50 -10.05
CA ALA A 65 13.01 12.04 -10.07
C ALA A 65 13.23 11.44 -8.68
N ASP A 66 14.04 12.10 -7.84
CA ASP A 66 14.51 11.57 -6.56
C ASP A 66 14.36 12.57 -5.42
N ILE A 67 14.34 12.06 -4.19
CA ILE A 67 14.53 12.87 -2.98
C ILE A 67 16.02 13.24 -2.90
N ALA A 68 16.32 14.51 -2.61
CA ALA A 68 17.69 14.93 -2.38
C ALA A 68 18.37 14.08 -1.28
N PRO A 69 19.55 13.47 -1.53
CA PRO A 69 20.15 12.48 -0.63
C PRO A 69 20.32 12.96 0.81
N GLU A 70 20.74 14.21 1.00
CA GLU A 70 20.93 14.83 2.31
C GLU A 70 19.61 14.97 3.09
N ARG A 71 18.49 15.14 2.39
CA ARG A 71 17.15 15.19 3.00
C ARG A 71 16.63 13.81 3.34
N ALA A 72 16.93 12.81 2.51
CA ALA A 72 16.51 11.42 2.76
C ALA A 72 17.30 10.79 3.91
N LEU A 73 18.60 11.06 4.00
CA LEU A 73 19.54 10.39 4.91
C LEU A 73 19.07 10.44 6.37
N VAL A 74 18.68 11.61 6.88
CA VAL A 74 18.24 11.80 8.27
C VAL A 74 17.06 10.88 8.62
N TYR A 75 16.12 10.71 7.70
CA TYR A 75 14.94 9.88 7.93
C TYR A 75 15.22 8.41 7.72
N LEU A 76 16.08 8.05 6.75
CA LEU A 76 16.55 6.68 6.55
C LEU A 76 17.32 6.18 7.78
N GLU A 77 18.24 6.99 8.31
CA GLU A 77 18.97 6.69 9.53
C GLU A 77 18.01 6.54 10.73
N SER A 78 17.06 7.47 10.89
CA SER A 78 16.05 7.35 11.94
C SER A 78 15.21 6.08 11.82
N PHE A 79 14.81 5.70 10.59
CA PHE A 79 14.09 4.46 10.33
C PHE A 79 14.91 3.24 10.76
N HIS A 80 16.14 3.11 10.26
CA HIS A 80 16.99 1.96 10.54
C HIS A 80 17.39 1.88 12.03
N HIS A 81 17.69 3.02 12.65
CA HIS A 81 17.99 3.09 14.08
C HIS A 81 16.79 2.67 14.93
N GLY A 82 15.59 3.18 14.62
CA GLY A 82 14.36 2.79 15.32
C GLY A 82 14.09 1.28 15.19
N VAL A 83 14.24 0.71 13.99
CA VAL A 83 14.11 -0.73 13.78
C VAL A 83 15.16 -1.52 14.58
N ALA A 84 16.42 -1.06 14.62
CA ALA A 84 17.48 -1.71 15.38
C ALA A 84 17.21 -1.70 16.90
N VAL A 85 16.79 -0.55 17.44
CA VAL A 85 16.38 -0.42 18.84
C VAL A 85 15.22 -1.36 19.15
N GLY A 86 14.16 -1.34 18.35
CA GLY A 86 13.01 -2.23 18.55
C GLY A 86 13.41 -3.71 18.53
N LEU A 87 14.27 -4.12 17.60
CA LEU A 87 14.78 -5.50 17.53
C LEU A 87 15.61 -5.90 18.77
N SER A 88 16.27 -4.95 19.43
CA SER A 88 17.02 -5.19 20.66
C SER A 88 16.10 -5.34 21.89
N LEU A 89 15.00 -4.58 21.94
CA LEU A 89 14.01 -4.63 23.02
C LEU A 89 13.07 -5.83 22.91
N HIS A 90 12.80 -6.28 21.68
CA HIS A 90 11.93 -7.40 21.37
C HIS A 90 12.75 -8.56 20.79
N PRO A 91 13.49 -9.35 21.62
CA PRO A 91 14.22 -10.51 21.14
C PRO A 91 13.27 -11.60 20.63
N ARG A 92 13.81 -12.57 19.88
CA ARG A 92 12.99 -13.70 19.44
C ARG A 92 12.60 -14.58 20.63
N ALA A 93 11.34 -14.97 20.68
CA ALA A 93 10.88 -16.04 21.55
C ALA A 93 11.36 -17.41 21.01
N PRO A 94 11.52 -18.43 21.89
CA PRO A 94 11.78 -19.80 21.44
C PRO A 94 10.66 -20.31 20.50
N GLY A 95 11.06 -20.97 19.41
CA GLY A 95 10.14 -21.57 18.44
C GLY A 95 9.69 -20.63 17.31
N ARG A 96 8.78 -21.13 16.46
CA ARG A 96 8.38 -20.46 15.23
C ARG A 96 7.46 -19.25 15.45
N LYS A 97 6.60 -19.30 16.47
CA LYS A 97 5.63 -18.24 16.76
C LYS A 97 6.32 -17.08 17.49
N GLN A 98 6.24 -15.88 16.91
CA GLN A 98 6.77 -14.65 17.48
C GLN A 98 5.63 -13.67 17.80
N SER A 99 5.90 -12.67 18.64
CA SER A 99 4.92 -11.61 18.94
C SER A 99 4.59 -10.78 17.70
N PRO A 100 3.40 -10.13 17.63
CA PRO A 100 3.08 -9.20 16.56
C PRO A 100 4.16 -8.13 16.36
N THR A 101 4.64 -7.52 17.45
CA THR A 101 5.73 -6.53 17.46
C THR A 101 7.02 -7.09 16.86
N ARG A 102 7.41 -8.31 17.24
CA ARG A 102 8.62 -8.95 16.69
C ARG A 102 8.48 -9.22 15.19
N ASN A 103 7.34 -9.74 14.76
CA ASN A 103 7.07 -9.98 13.34
C ASN A 103 7.09 -8.68 12.52
N LEU A 104 6.54 -7.58 13.06
CA LEU A 104 6.62 -6.26 12.45
C LEU A 104 8.08 -5.81 12.28
N LEU A 105 8.88 -5.87 13.35
CA LEU A 105 10.28 -5.46 13.33
C LEU A 105 11.14 -6.29 12.35
N GLU A 106 10.95 -7.60 12.33
CA GLU A 106 11.63 -8.48 11.37
C GLU A 106 11.23 -8.13 9.94
N ARG A 107 9.95 -7.82 9.70
CA ARG A 107 9.47 -7.38 8.38
C ARG A 107 10.07 -6.04 7.97
N LEU A 108 10.07 -5.05 8.86
CA LEU A 108 10.67 -3.73 8.63
C LEU A 108 12.16 -3.83 8.30
N ARG A 109 12.88 -4.79 8.92
CA ARG A 109 14.30 -5.06 8.61
C ARG A 109 14.47 -5.80 7.28
N HIS A 110 13.89 -6.99 7.16
CA HIS A 110 14.14 -7.90 6.05
C HIS A 110 13.54 -7.44 4.73
N ARG A 111 12.47 -6.65 4.81
CA ARG A 111 11.79 -6.06 3.64
C ARG A 111 11.86 -4.55 3.62
N SER A 112 12.93 -3.97 4.17
CA SER A 112 13.17 -2.52 4.19
C SER A 112 13.06 -1.89 2.79
N ALA A 113 13.60 -2.55 1.75
CA ALA A 113 13.48 -2.11 0.37
C ALA A 113 12.01 -2.02 -0.11
N ASP A 114 11.14 -2.91 0.34
CA ASP A 114 9.72 -2.87 -0.04
C ASP A 114 8.92 -1.91 0.84
N VAL A 115 9.38 -1.63 2.06
CA VAL A 115 8.81 -0.59 2.92
C VAL A 115 9.12 0.80 2.36
N LEU A 116 10.35 1.02 1.89
CA LEU A 116 10.91 2.33 1.53
C LEU A 116 10.83 2.64 0.02
N ARG A 117 10.36 1.71 -0.82
CA ARG A 117 10.34 1.89 -2.29
C ARG A 117 9.61 3.16 -2.76
N PHE A 118 8.60 3.62 -2.04
CA PHE A 118 7.90 4.88 -2.32
C PHE A 118 8.81 6.11 -2.23
N ALA A 119 9.87 6.03 -1.41
CA ALA A 119 10.88 7.07 -1.27
C ALA A 119 12.00 6.93 -2.31
N ASP A 120 12.32 5.69 -2.72
CA ASP A 120 13.30 5.41 -3.79
C ASP A 120 12.77 5.75 -5.19
N LEU A 121 11.45 5.69 -5.38
CA LEU A 121 10.78 5.97 -6.66
C LEU A 121 9.60 6.94 -6.47
N PRO A 122 9.87 8.20 -6.07
CA PRO A 122 8.84 9.24 -5.92
C PRO A 122 7.95 9.38 -7.16
N GLY A 123 6.65 9.57 -6.95
CA GLY A 123 5.67 9.74 -8.04
C GLY A 123 5.30 8.46 -8.79
N LEU A 124 6.18 7.46 -8.83
CA LEU A 124 5.92 6.15 -9.44
C LEU A 124 5.28 5.18 -8.46
N VAL A 125 5.68 5.25 -7.18
CA VAL A 125 5.25 4.30 -6.15
C VAL A 125 4.55 5.04 -5.01
N PRO A 126 3.23 4.84 -4.81
CA PRO A 126 2.53 5.53 -3.75
C PRO A 126 2.82 4.89 -2.39
N PHE A 127 2.92 5.71 -1.34
CA PHE A 127 3.08 5.24 0.04
C PHE A 127 1.92 4.37 0.52
N THR A 128 0.70 4.59 0.02
CA THR A 128 -0.49 3.83 0.40
C THR A 128 -1.21 3.27 -0.82
N ASP A 129 -1.83 2.10 -0.66
CA ASP A 129 -2.72 1.52 -1.67
C ASP A 129 -4.14 2.15 -1.58
N ASN A 130 -4.23 3.47 -1.51
CA ASN A 130 -5.55 4.12 -1.42
C ASN A 130 -6.39 3.84 -2.68
N THR A 131 -5.78 3.52 -3.82
CA THR A 131 -6.47 3.18 -5.06
C THR A 131 -7.08 1.78 -5.02
N GLY A 132 -6.31 0.75 -4.63
CA GLY A 132 -6.82 -0.60 -4.44
C GLY A 132 -7.82 -0.68 -3.28
N GLU A 133 -7.53 -0.05 -2.14
CA GLU A 133 -8.47 0.04 -1.03
C GLU A 133 -9.79 0.72 -1.45
N ARG A 134 -9.73 1.82 -2.21
CA ARG A 134 -10.94 2.50 -2.74
C ARG A 134 -11.73 1.62 -3.70
N ALA A 135 -11.07 0.82 -4.54
CA ALA A 135 -11.74 -0.11 -5.44
C ALA A 135 -12.46 -1.23 -4.69
N LEU A 136 -11.94 -1.64 -3.52
CA LEU A 136 -12.55 -2.68 -2.67
C LEU A 136 -13.64 -2.18 -1.71
N ARG A 137 -13.61 -0.89 -1.32
CA ARG A 137 -14.62 -0.30 -0.41
C ARG A 137 -16.07 -0.59 -0.80
N PRO A 138 -16.47 -0.53 -2.08
CA PRO A 138 -17.86 -0.80 -2.42
C PRO A 138 -18.28 -2.25 -2.19
N VAL A 139 -17.35 -3.21 -2.29
CA VAL A 139 -17.61 -4.61 -1.95
C VAL A 139 -17.95 -4.71 -0.48
N LYS A 140 -17.15 -4.08 0.39
CA LYS A 140 -17.45 -4.02 1.83
C LYS A 140 -18.74 -3.28 2.13
N ALA A 141 -19.04 -2.18 1.42
CA ALA A 141 -20.31 -1.46 1.57
C ALA A 141 -21.52 -2.32 1.17
N GLN A 142 -21.41 -3.10 0.09
CA GLN A 142 -22.45 -4.02 -0.35
C GLN A 142 -22.74 -5.09 0.71
N VAL A 143 -21.69 -5.69 1.28
CA VAL A 143 -21.84 -6.66 2.39
C VAL A 143 -22.46 -5.99 3.62
N LYS A 144 -22.00 -4.80 3.99
CA LYS A 144 -22.50 -4.07 5.16
C LYS A 144 -23.98 -3.68 5.03
N ILE A 145 -24.40 -3.19 3.86
CA ILE A 145 -25.75 -2.66 3.64
C ILE A 145 -26.74 -3.77 3.28
N SER A 146 -26.32 -4.73 2.47
CA SER A 146 -27.20 -5.75 1.90
C SER A 146 -26.97 -7.17 2.45
N GLY A 147 -26.06 -7.34 3.41
CA GLY A 147 -25.75 -8.63 4.05
C GLY A 147 -24.81 -9.51 3.23
N CYS A 148 -25.11 -9.73 1.94
CA CYS A 148 -24.26 -10.37 0.93
C CYS A 148 -24.99 -10.36 -0.43
N HIS A 149 -24.34 -10.86 -1.49
CA HIS A 149 -25.07 -11.18 -2.72
C HIS A 149 -25.89 -12.47 -2.54
N GLN A 150 -27.14 -12.45 -2.99
CA GLN A 150 -28.07 -13.59 -2.90
C GLN A 150 -27.75 -14.70 -3.93
N SER A 151 -26.87 -14.43 -4.89
CA SER A 151 -26.37 -15.41 -5.87
C SER A 151 -24.97 -15.05 -6.37
N GLU A 152 -24.21 -16.07 -6.77
CA GLU A 152 -22.88 -15.89 -7.39
C GLU A 152 -22.97 -15.10 -8.70
N THR A 153 -23.95 -15.43 -9.56
CA THR A 153 -24.19 -14.71 -10.82
C THR A 153 -24.41 -13.22 -10.60
N GLY A 154 -25.18 -12.85 -9.57
CA GLY A 154 -25.41 -11.45 -9.21
C GLY A 154 -24.14 -10.75 -8.71
N ALA A 155 -23.29 -11.46 -7.96
CA ALA A 155 -22.00 -10.94 -7.51
C ALA A 155 -21.04 -10.71 -8.69
N VAL A 156 -20.94 -11.67 -9.61
CA VAL A 156 -20.08 -11.58 -10.80
C VAL A 156 -20.52 -10.42 -11.70
N ALA A 157 -21.81 -10.30 -12.00
CA ALA A 157 -22.33 -9.20 -12.82
C ALA A 157 -22.05 -7.83 -12.18
N TRP A 158 -22.27 -7.71 -10.88
CA TRP A 158 -22.01 -6.48 -10.13
C TRP A 158 -20.52 -6.12 -10.11
N LEU A 159 -19.64 -7.11 -9.93
CA LEU A 159 -18.19 -6.90 -9.98
C LEU A 159 -17.71 -6.48 -11.36
N ALA A 160 -18.24 -7.10 -12.44
CA ALA A 160 -17.90 -6.77 -13.82
C ALA A 160 -18.24 -5.31 -14.16
N VAL A 161 -19.44 -4.84 -13.79
CA VAL A 161 -19.82 -3.43 -14.01
C VAL A 161 -18.90 -2.50 -13.23
N ARG A 162 -18.61 -2.80 -11.96
CA ARG A 162 -17.76 -1.94 -11.13
C ARG A 162 -16.32 -1.90 -11.60
N SER A 163 -15.73 -3.05 -11.95
CA SER A 163 -14.35 -3.12 -12.42
C SER A 163 -14.18 -2.35 -13.74
N TYR A 164 -15.17 -2.42 -14.63
CA TYR A 164 -15.22 -1.62 -15.85
C TYR A 164 -15.24 -0.11 -15.55
N LEU A 165 -16.16 0.34 -14.68
CA LEU A 165 -16.29 1.76 -14.34
C LEU A 165 -15.07 2.31 -13.59
N ASP A 166 -14.49 1.51 -12.70
CA ASP A 166 -13.27 1.89 -11.97
C ASP A 166 -12.08 2.01 -12.94
N SER A 167 -11.96 1.10 -13.90
CA SER A 167 -10.95 1.16 -14.97
C SER A 167 -11.14 2.39 -15.86
N ALA A 168 -12.36 2.62 -16.36
CA ALA A 168 -12.67 3.81 -17.16
C ALA A 168 -12.30 5.11 -16.43
N ARG A 169 -12.63 5.20 -15.14
CA ARG A 169 -12.32 6.38 -14.32
C ARG A 169 -10.81 6.57 -14.10
N LYS A 170 -10.05 5.49 -13.92
CA LYS A 170 -8.58 5.54 -13.81
C LYS A 170 -7.92 6.08 -15.09
N HIS A 171 -8.56 5.89 -16.24
CA HIS A 171 -8.11 6.40 -17.53
C HIS A 171 -8.77 7.74 -17.92
N GLY A 172 -9.38 8.45 -16.96
CA GLY A 172 -9.91 9.79 -17.17
C GLY A 172 -11.30 9.84 -17.82
N LEU A 173 -11.98 8.71 -18.02
CA LEU A 173 -13.36 8.70 -18.50
C LEU A 173 -14.35 8.90 -17.36
N ASN A 174 -15.35 9.75 -17.59
CA ASN A 174 -16.51 9.86 -16.72
C ASN A 174 -17.32 8.54 -16.74
N ALA A 175 -17.81 8.11 -15.58
CA ALA A 175 -18.66 6.93 -15.45
C ALA A 175 -19.92 6.98 -16.34
N LEU A 176 -20.58 8.14 -16.43
CA LEU A 176 -21.77 8.30 -17.29
C LEU A 176 -21.42 8.11 -18.77
N ASP A 177 -20.28 8.66 -19.20
CA ASP A 177 -19.80 8.48 -20.56
C ASP A 177 -19.41 7.02 -20.83
N ALA A 178 -18.76 6.36 -19.88
CA ALA A 178 -18.40 4.95 -19.99
C ALA A 178 -19.63 4.03 -20.09
N ILE A 179 -20.69 4.32 -19.33
CA ILE A 179 -21.98 3.61 -19.40
C ILE A 179 -22.65 3.86 -20.75
N ARG A 180 -22.76 5.13 -21.17
CA ARG A 180 -23.36 5.49 -22.46
C ARG A 180 -22.65 4.78 -23.61
N ARG A 181 -21.31 4.78 -23.61
CA ARG A 181 -20.47 4.09 -24.58
C ARG A 181 -20.76 2.58 -24.60
N ALA A 182 -20.80 1.93 -23.44
CA ALA A 182 -21.12 0.51 -23.34
C ALA A 182 -22.51 0.17 -23.90
N LEU A 183 -23.53 0.96 -23.55
CA LEU A 183 -24.91 0.75 -23.99
C LEU A 183 -25.14 1.04 -25.48
N THR A 184 -24.32 1.92 -26.07
CA THR A 184 -24.41 2.29 -27.50
C THR A 184 -23.47 1.46 -28.38
N GLY A 185 -22.88 0.37 -27.86
CA GLY A 185 -22.00 -0.52 -28.62
C GLY A 185 -20.58 -0.01 -28.84
N HIS A 186 -20.20 1.10 -28.22
CA HIS A 186 -18.87 1.73 -28.33
C HIS A 186 -18.05 1.51 -27.06
N LEU A 187 -17.98 0.26 -26.59
CA LEU A 187 -17.32 -0.09 -25.33
C LEU A 187 -15.89 0.45 -25.30
N TRP A 188 -15.56 1.22 -24.26
CA TRP A 188 -14.20 1.70 -24.10
C TRP A 188 -13.33 0.59 -23.49
N MET A 189 -12.20 0.30 -24.10
CA MET A 189 -11.21 -0.63 -23.57
C MET A 189 -9.91 0.12 -23.28
N PRO A 190 -9.20 -0.22 -22.20
CA PRO A 190 -7.88 0.33 -21.96
C PRO A 190 -6.96 -0.05 -23.13
N PRO A 191 -6.08 0.86 -23.57
CA PRO A 191 -5.10 0.54 -24.61
C PRO A 191 -4.25 -0.65 -24.17
N ILE A 192 -4.16 -1.68 -25.01
CA ILE A 192 -3.24 -2.79 -24.80
C ILE A 192 -1.85 -2.26 -25.13
N VAL A 193 -0.97 -2.17 -24.14
CA VAL A 193 0.44 -1.91 -24.40
C VAL A 193 1.00 -3.18 -25.03
N LEU A 194 1.11 -3.19 -26.36
CA LEU A 194 1.92 -4.17 -27.06
C LEU A 194 3.38 -3.76 -26.84
N THR A 195 4.11 -4.54 -26.05
CA THR A 195 5.57 -4.43 -25.97
C THR A 195 6.14 -5.10 -27.22
N ASP A 196 6.68 -4.28 -28.12
CA ASP A 196 7.56 -4.73 -29.22
C ASP A 196 8.92 -5.21 -28.68
#